data_AF-A0A9D9QGV3-F1
#
_entry.id   AF-A0A9D9QGV3-F1
#
_cell.length_a   1.000
_cell.length_b   1.000
_cell.length_c   1.000
_cell.angle_alpha   90.00
_cell.angle_beta   90.00
_cell.angle_gamma   90.00
#
_symmetry.space_group_name_H-M   'P 1'
#
loop_
_entity.id
_entity.type
_entity.pdbx_description
1 polymer ?
#
loop_
_entity_poly.entity_id
_entity_poly.type
_entity_poly.pdbx_seq_one_letter_code
_entity_poly.pdbx_strand_id
1 'polypeptide(L)'
;DCVGFLKENEDTLGGLRDALGKVGDLERILARAAAGKIAPREVVQLARSLEQAGPVAALCGGEGVDALDRLAGGLDGCEDLLGEIRRIMLPDPAAALGKGDVIAPGVSAELDEYRNISRGGKDYLLEMQRRESERTGISSLKISYNNVFGYYLEVRNTFKDKVPPEWIRKQTLVSAERYITEELKQYEEKIFGAEERIAALESRIYADLVERIRGNIARIQQNCRILARLDVLADFALLARERNYCRPEMDEGLSLDIRDGRHPVIETLMAPGEEYVPNDIFLDDKKQQIIILTGPNMAGKSALLRQTALIVLMAQTGCFVPASAARIGWFDKLFTRVGATDNISRGESTFMVEMLETSMIMHNLSARSLVLLDEIGRGTSTYDGMSIARALVEYIHEHGHGAKTLFATHYHELNDLEGLFPRVKNYHIAVKESGKQVIFLRKLREGGVAHSFGIHVARLAGMPPEVIDAAERTLRALEREGTRAPEAARADEGLQLSFFQLDDPTLSALRDELKAADLNNMTPLQAFDLLRNMKKELGL
;
A
#
# COMPACT_ATOMS: atom_id res chain seq x y z
N ASP A 1 1.37 -16.73 -15.80
CA ASP A 1 0.56 -17.08 -16.99
C ASP A 1 -0.80 -16.41 -17.01
N CYS A 2 -1.65 -16.57 -15.99
CA CYS A 2 -3.00 -15.98 -15.97
C CYS A 2 -3.04 -14.48 -16.31
N VAL A 3 -2.16 -13.68 -15.69
CA VAL A 3 -2.05 -12.22 -15.98
C VAL A 3 -1.69 -11.97 -17.44
N GLY A 4 -0.82 -12.80 -18.03
CA GLY A 4 -0.42 -12.67 -19.44
C GLY A 4 -1.58 -12.96 -20.39
N PHE A 5 -2.31 -14.06 -20.15
CA PHE A 5 -3.50 -14.39 -20.92
C PHE A 5 -4.57 -13.29 -20.83
N LEU A 6 -4.89 -12.82 -19.61
CA LEU A 6 -5.88 -11.74 -19.42
C LEU A 6 -5.44 -10.42 -20.05
N LYS A 7 -4.14 -10.11 -20.03
CA LYS A 7 -3.58 -8.91 -20.67
C LYS A 7 -3.73 -8.94 -22.20
N GLU A 8 -3.60 -10.13 -22.79
CA GLU A 8 -3.68 -10.35 -24.24
C GLU A 8 -5.14 -10.45 -24.73
N ASN A 9 -6.08 -10.87 -23.87
CA ASN A 9 -7.50 -11.07 -24.22
C ASN A 9 -8.38 -9.99 -23.58
N GLU A 10 -8.57 -8.87 -24.28
CA GLU A 10 -9.30 -7.69 -23.79
C GLU A 10 -10.75 -7.98 -23.44
N ASP A 11 -11.45 -8.70 -24.32
CA ASP A 11 -12.88 -9.00 -24.13
C ASP A 11 -13.09 -9.86 -22.88
N THR A 12 -12.23 -10.85 -22.67
CA THR A 12 -12.24 -11.70 -21.47
C THR A 12 -11.94 -10.89 -20.22
N LEU A 13 -10.93 -10.01 -20.25
CA LEU A 13 -10.60 -9.14 -19.12
C LEU A 13 -11.74 -8.18 -18.78
N GLY A 14 -12.34 -7.55 -19.78
CA GLY A 14 -13.49 -6.65 -19.60
C GLY A 14 -14.70 -7.39 -19.01
N GLY A 15 -15.08 -8.52 -19.61
CA GLY A 15 -16.18 -9.35 -19.13
C GLY A 15 -15.96 -9.87 -17.70
N LEU A 16 -14.72 -10.27 -17.37
CA LEU A 16 -14.35 -10.74 -16.03
C LEU A 16 -14.52 -9.62 -15.00
N ARG A 17 -14.02 -8.41 -15.28
CA ARG A 17 -14.15 -7.26 -14.38
C ARG A 17 -15.61 -6.83 -14.20
N ASP A 18 -16.40 -6.86 -15.27
CA ASP A 18 -17.83 -6.54 -15.19
C ASP A 18 -18.61 -7.56 -14.34
N ALA A 19 -18.26 -8.85 -14.44
CA ALA A 19 -18.85 -9.89 -13.59
C ALA A 19 -18.41 -9.74 -12.13
N LEU A 20 -17.12 -9.54 -11.87
CA LEU A 20 -16.57 -9.35 -10.52
C LEU A 20 -17.13 -8.08 -9.84
N GLY A 21 -17.33 -7.00 -10.58
CA GLY A 21 -17.95 -5.77 -10.06
C GLY A 21 -19.37 -5.97 -9.51
N LYS A 22 -20.08 -7.02 -9.97
CA LYS A 22 -21.43 -7.38 -9.47
C LYS A 22 -21.40 -8.26 -8.22
N VAL A 23 -20.27 -8.92 -7.93
CA VAL A 23 -20.11 -9.79 -6.75
C VAL A 23 -20.17 -8.97 -5.47
N GLY A 24 -19.49 -7.82 -5.43
CA GLY A 24 -19.37 -7.01 -4.21
C GLY A 24 -18.65 -7.73 -3.07
N ASP A 25 -18.87 -7.26 -1.84
CA ASP A 25 -18.17 -7.77 -0.64
C ASP A 25 -18.88 -9.03 -0.06
N LEU A 26 -18.67 -10.15 -0.75
CA LEU A 26 -19.24 -11.44 -0.40
C LEU A 26 -18.71 -11.99 0.94
N GLU A 27 -17.45 -11.72 1.29
CA GLU A 27 -16.84 -12.19 2.52
C GLU A 27 -17.49 -11.56 3.77
N ARG A 28 -17.77 -10.25 3.74
CA ARG A 28 -18.49 -9.59 4.84
C ARG A 28 -19.94 -10.05 4.97
N ILE A 29 -20.63 -10.31 3.84
CA ILE A 29 -21.98 -10.88 3.85
C ILE A 29 -21.95 -12.28 4.48
N LEU A 30 -20.97 -13.08 4.11
CA LEU A 30 -20.80 -14.44 4.64
C LEU A 30 -20.53 -14.45 6.15
N ALA A 31 -19.72 -13.51 6.65
CA ALA A 31 -19.48 -13.35 8.09
C ALA A 31 -20.78 -13.05 8.86
N ARG A 32 -21.68 -12.21 8.32
CA ARG A 32 -23.00 -11.96 8.92
C ARG A 32 -23.93 -13.15 8.82
N ALA A 33 -23.90 -13.89 7.70
CA ALA A 33 -24.65 -15.12 7.55
C ALA A 33 -24.24 -16.19 8.57
N ALA A 34 -22.93 -16.37 8.79
CA ALA A 34 -22.38 -17.29 9.78
C ALA A 34 -22.88 -16.98 11.20
N ALA A 35 -22.99 -15.69 11.54
CA ALA A 35 -23.51 -15.21 12.81
C ALA A 35 -25.06 -15.26 12.92
N GLY A 36 -25.77 -15.65 11.86
CA GLY A 36 -27.24 -15.65 11.81
C GLY A 36 -27.86 -14.24 11.78
N LYS A 37 -27.07 -13.21 11.47
CA LYS A 37 -27.46 -11.79 11.51
C LYS A 37 -27.50 -11.14 10.13
N ILE A 38 -27.58 -11.94 9.07
CA ILE A 38 -27.69 -11.45 7.70
C ILE A 38 -29.05 -10.76 7.49
N ALA A 39 -29.04 -9.60 6.84
CA ALA A 39 -30.27 -8.86 6.54
C ALA A 39 -30.92 -9.35 5.22
N PRO A 40 -32.24 -9.20 5.03
CA PRO A 40 -32.94 -9.66 3.83
C PRO A 40 -32.34 -9.17 2.51
N ARG A 41 -31.95 -7.89 2.44
CA ARG A 41 -31.29 -7.31 1.26
C ARG A 41 -29.92 -7.92 0.99
N GLU A 42 -29.22 -8.35 2.04
CA GLU A 42 -27.92 -9.00 1.93
C GLU A 42 -28.04 -10.45 1.44
N VAL A 43 -29.14 -11.13 1.79
CA VAL A 43 -29.46 -12.45 1.21
C VAL A 43 -29.69 -12.35 -0.29
N VAL A 44 -30.39 -11.30 -0.75
CA VAL A 44 -30.55 -11.04 -2.20
C VAL A 44 -29.23 -10.64 -2.85
N GLN A 45 -28.40 -9.84 -2.18
CA GLN A 45 -27.06 -9.53 -2.68
C GLN A 45 -26.20 -10.80 -2.78
N LEU A 46 -26.23 -11.69 -1.79
CA LEU A 46 -25.56 -12.99 -1.81
C LEU A 46 -25.98 -13.80 -3.05
N ALA A 47 -27.29 -13.87 -3.35
CA ALA A 47 -27.76 -14.54 -4.55
C ALA A 47 -27.17 -13.93 -5.83
N ARG A 48 -27.19 -12.59 -5.96
CA ARG A 48 -26.58 -11.88 -7.11
C ARG A 48 -25.09 -12.16 -7.25
N SER A 49 -24.37 -12.27 -6.14
CA SER A 49 -22.95 -12.61 -6.13
C SER A 49 -22.71 -14.06 -6.60
N LEU A 50 -23.50 -15.01 -6.10
CA LEU A 50 -23.40 -16.42 -6.49
C LEU A 50 -23.74 -16.65 -7.96
N GLU A 51 -24.67 -15.87 -8.51
CA GLU A 51 -24.99 -15.88 -9.95
C GLU A 51 -23.80 -15.56 -10.85
N GLN A 52 -22.77 -14.85 -10.36
CA GLN A 52 -21.59 -14.53 -11.15
C GLN A 52 -20.59 -15.68 -11.23
N ALA A 53 -20.71 -16.72 -10.40
CA ALA A 53 -19.78 -17.86 -10.43
C ALA A 53 -19.79 -18.56 -11.80
N GLY A 54 -20.96 -18.77 -12.40
CA GLY A 54 -21.10 -19.38 -13.73
C GLY A 54 -20.49 -18.53 -14.85
N PRO A 55 -20.88 -17.26 -15.02
CA PRO A 55 -20.27 -16.35 -15.98
C PRO A 55 -18.75 -16.23 -15.85
N VAL A 56 -18.23 -16.12 -14.62
CA VAL A 56 -16.78 -16.05 -14.37
C VAL A 56 -16.10 -17.36 -14.77
N ALA A 57 -16.69 -18.52 -14.43
CA ALA A 57 -16.15 -19.81 -14.82
C ALA A 57 -16.12 -19.98 -16.36
N ALA A 58 -17.15 -19.49 -17.05
CA ALA A 58 -17.23 -19.55 -18.51
C ALA A 58 -16.20 -18.64 -19.21
N LEU A 59 -15.89 -17.47 -18.63
CA LEU A 59 -14.89 -16.55 -19.18
C LEU A 59 -13.45 -17.02 -18.97
N CYS A 60 -13.21 -17.79 -17.91
CA CYS A 60 -11.86 -18.18 -17.48
C CYS A 60 -11.54 -19.66 -17.73
N GLY A 61 -12.50 -20.48 -18.17
CA GLY A 61 -12.37 -21.92 -18.22
C GLY A 61 -12.20 -22.46 -19.65
N GLY A 62 -11.26 -23.40 -19.82
CA GLY A 62 -10.99 -24.05 -21.10
C GLY A 62 -10.07 -23.24 -22.02
N GLU A 63 -9.37 -22.25 -21.48
CA GLU A 63 -8.57 -21.28 -22.24
C GLU A 63 -7.12 -21.75 -22.47
N GLY A 64 -6.76 -22.94 -21.98
CA GLY A 64 -5.43 -23.53 -22.18
C GLY A 64 -4.37 -23.00 -21.21
N VAL A 65 -4.78 -22.31 -20.15
CA VAL A 65 -3.91 -21.87 -19.05
C VAL A 65 -4.28 -22.66 -17.80
N ASP A 66 -3.54 -23.75 -17.53
CA ASP A 66 -3.83 -24.70 -16.44
C ASP A 66 -4.13 -24.06 -15.07
N ALA A 67 -3.44 -22.97 -14.74
CA ALA A 67 -3.66 -22.26 -13.48
C ALA A 67 -5.01 -21.50 -13.47
N LEU A 68 -5.41 -20.92 -14.60
CA LEU A 68 -6.68 -20.22 -14.75
C LEU A 68 -7.84 -21.21 -14.83
N ASP A 69 -7.67 -22.29 -15.61
CA ASP A 69 -8.65 -23.36 -15.77
C ASP A 69 -8.95 -24.05 -14.42
N ARG A 70 -7.93 -24.26 -13.58
CA ARG A 70 -8.11 -24.78 -12.21
C ARG A 70 -8.86 -23.82 -11.29
N LEU A 71 -8.65 -22.51 -11.43
CA LEU A 71 -9.41 -21.51 -10.66
C LEU A 71 -10.87 -21.53 -11.11
N ALA A 72 -11.12 -21.46 -12.42
CA ALA A 72 -12.46 -21.48 -13.00
C ALA A 72 -13.22 -22.77 -12.63
N GLY A 73 -12.59 -23.93 -12.76
CA GLY A 73 -13.18 -25.23 -12.40
C GLY A 73 -13.41 -25.44 -10.90
N GLY A 74 -12.82 -24.59 -10.04
CA GLY A 74 -13.07 -24.59 -8.61
C GLY A 74 -14.30 -23.77 -8.18
N LEU A 75 -14.92 -23.02 -9.09
CA LEU A 75 -16.14 -22.25 -8.80
C LEU A 75 -17.36 -23.16 -8.74
N ASP A 76 -18.17 -22.99 -7.71
CA ASP A 76 -19.44 -23.68 -7.52
C ASP A 76 -20.60 -22.70 -7.79
N GLY A 77 -21.50 -23.03 -8.70
CA GLY A 77 -22.66 -22.19 -9.01
C GLY A 77 -23.67 -22.07 -7.86
N CYS A 78 -23.60 -22.96 -6.87
CA CYS A 78 -24.55 -23.04 -5.75
C CYS A 78 -26.00 -23.05 -6.22
N GLU A 79 -26.29 -23.73 -7.34
CA GLU A 79 -27.59 -23.66 -8.04
C GLU A 79 -28.77 -24.04 -7.13
N ASP A 80 -28.55 -25.01 -6.25
CA ASP A 80 -29.51 -25.46 -5.24
C ASP A 80 -29.88 -24.32 -4.27
N LEU A 81 -28.88 -23.69 -3.65
CA LEU A 81 -29.09 -22.57 -2.73
C LEU A 81 -29.65 -21.34 -3.44
N LEU A 82 -29.16 -21.05 -4.65
CA LEU A 82 -29.60 -19.91 -5.45
C LEU A 82 -31.07 -20.04 -5.83
N GLY A 83 -31.49 -21.23 -6.26
CA GLY A 83 -32.88 -21.56 -6.56
C GLY A 83 -33.78 -21.39 -5.34
N GLU A 84 -33.33 -21.84 -4.16
CA GLU A 84 -34.06 -21.65 -2.91
C GLU A 84 -34.21 -20.16 -2.54
N ILE A 85 -33.13 -19.37 -2.59
CA ILE A 85 -33.17 -17.94 -2.27
C ILE A 85 -34.13 -17.21 -3.22
N ARG A 86 -34.04 -17.44 -4.54
CA ARG A 86 -34.90 -16.80 -5.54
C ARG A 86 -36.37 -17.17 -5.40
N ARG A 87 -36.66 -18.40 -4.95
CA ARG A 87 -38.03 -18.85 -4.69
C ARG A 87 -38.60 -18.23 -3.41
N ILE A 88 -37.78 -18.10 -2.36
CA ILE A 88 -38.24 -17.69 -1.03
C ILE A 88 -38.28 -16.16 -0.87
N MET A 89 -37.30 -15.45 -1.42
CA MET A 89 -37.12 -14.01 -1.21
C MET A 89 -37.77 -13.19 -2.34
N LEU A 90 -38.32 -12.04 -2.00
CA LEU A 90 -38.68 -11.03 -2.99
C LEU A 90 -37.42 -10.45 -3.67
N PRO A 91 -37.50 -10.02 -4.95
CA PRO A 91 -36.37 -9.38 -5.64
C PRO A 91 -35.90 -8.07 -5.00
N ASP A 92 -36.82 -7.33 -4.37
CA ASP A 92 -36.53 -6.12 -3.58
C ASP A 92 -37.23 -6.23 -2.21
N PRO A 93 -36.62 -6.92 -1.24
CA PRO A 93 -37.21 -7.13 0.07
C PRO A 93 -37.05 -5.88 0.95
N ALA A 94 -37.93 -5.75 1.94
CA ALA A 94 -37.75 -4.77 3.00
C ALA A 94 -36.38 -4.91 3.68
N ALA A 95 -35.82 -3.79 4.17
CA ALA A 95 -34.48 -3.79 4.77
C ALA A 95 -34.36 -4.65 6.04
N ALA A 96 -35.47 -4.88 6.73
CA ALA A 96 -35.55 -5.72 7.92
C ALA A 96 -36.92 -6.42 7.97
N LEU A 97 -36.97 -7.56 8.66
CA LEU A 97 -38.21 -8.26 8.96
C LEU A 97 -39.18 -7.33 9.73
N GLY A 98 -40.47 -7.44 9.44
CA GLY A 98 -41.52 -6.63 10.08
C GLY A 98 -41.61 -5.17 9.58
N LYS A 99 -40.74 -4.72 8.67
CA LYS A 99 -40.80 -3.39 8.04
C LYS A 99 -41.35 -3.41 6.60
N GLY A 100 -42.01 -4.47 6.22
CA GLY A 100 -42.55 -4.70 4.88
C GLY A 100 -42.38 -6.15 4.45
N ASP A 101 -42.85 -6.46 3.24
CA ASP A 101 -42.81 -7.81 2.70
C ASP A 101 -41.35 -8.22 2.39
N VAL A 102 -40.96 -9.40 2.84
CA VAL A 102 -39.63 -10.00 2.58
C VAL A 102 -39.75 -11.30 1.80
N ILE A 103 -40.71 -12.15 2.19
CA ILE A 103 -40.93 -13.48 1.61
C ILE A 103 -41.83 -13.37 0.38
N ALA A 104 -41.46 -14.07 -0.70
CA ALA A 104 -42.22 -14.10 -1.95
C ALA A 104 -43.60 -14.77 -1.77
N PRO A 105 -44.61 -14.39 -2.58
CA PRO A 105 -45.90 -15.08 -2.58
C PRO A 105 -45.75 -16.53 -3.07
N GLY A 106 -46.62 -17.44 -2.62
CA GLY A 106 -46.61 -18.85 -2.98
C GLY A 106 -45.62 -19.71 -2.20
N VAL A 107 -44.81 -19.12 -1.32
CA VAL A 107 -43.88 -19.86 -0.43
C VAL A 107 -44.63 -20.55 0.70
N SER A 108 -45.68 -19.91 1.23
CA SER A 108 -46.54 -20.47 2.27
C SER A 108 -47.97 -20.01 2.03
N ALA A 109 -48.87 -20.96 1.78
CA ALA A 109 -50.29 -20.67 1.59
C ALA A 109 -50.91 -19.97 2.81
N GLU A 110 -50.47 -20.36 4.02
CA GLU A 110 -50.91 -19.74 5.28
C GLU A 110 -50.44 -18.28 5.37
N LEU A 111 -49.20 -17.99 4.97
CA LEU A 111 -48.68 -16.61 4.94
C LEU A 111 -49.47 -15.75 3.95
N ASP A 112 -49.76 -16.30 2.77
CA ASP A 112 -50.52 -15.60 1.73
C ASP A 112 -51.97 -15.34 2.17
N GLU A 113 -52.61 -16.29 2.86
CA GLU A 113 -53.94 -16.11 3.44
C GLU A 113 -53.98 -14.97 4.45
N TYR A 114 -53.06 -14.96 5.42
CA TYR A 114 -53.00 -13.88 6.40
C TYR A 114 -52.65 -12.53 5.78
N ARG A 115 -51.77 -12.49 4.77
CA ARG A 115 -51.48 -11.27 3.99
C ARG A 115 -52.72 -10.73 3.29
N ASN A 116 -53.54 -11.62 2.71
CA ASN A 116 -54.81 -11.23 2.09
C ASN A 116 -55.81 -10.69 3.13
N ILE A 117 -55.89 -11.28 4.33
CA ILE A 117 -56.71 -10.78 5.43
C ILE A 117 -56.24 -9.38 5.87
N SER A 118 -54.93 -9.16 6.03
CA SER A 118 -54.36 -7.87 6.43
C SER A 118 -54.60 -6.78 5.37
N ARG A 119 -54.37 -7.10 4.07
CA ARG A 119 -54.63 -6.18 2.95
C ARG A 119 -56.11 -5.86 2.82
N GLY A 120 -56.98 -6.87 2.81
CA GLY A 120 -58.44 -6.69 2.76
C GLY A 120 -58.98 -5.93 3.98
N GLY A 121 -58.38 -6.10 5.16
CA GLY A 121 -58.69 -5.29 6.34
C GLY A 121 -58.36 -3.81 6.14
N LYS A 122 -57.22 -3.48 5.51
CA LYS A 122 -56.83 -2.09 5.20
C LYS A 122 -57.75 -1.46 4.15
N ASP A 123 -58.13 -2.21 3.12
CA ASP A 123 -59.10 -1.75 2.12
C ASP A 123 -60.47 -1.48 2.75
N TYR A 124 -60.90 -2.37 3.65
CA TYR A 124 -62.13 -2.18 4.41
C TYR A 124 -62.11 -0.93 5.30
N LEU A 125 -60.97 -0.60 5.93
CA LEU A 125 -60.83 0.64 6.69
C LEU A 125 -61.01 1.88 5.80
N LEU A 126 -60.55 1.84 4.55
CA LEU A 126 -60.74 2.94 3.60
C LEU A 126 -62.22 3.07 3.20
N GLU A 127 -62.91 1.96 2.97
CA GLU A 127 -64.35 1.95 2.70
C GLU A 127 -65.16 2.45 3.89
N MET A 128 -64.81 2.00 5.11
CA MET A 128 -65.43 2.45 6.35
C MET A 128 -65.23 3.95 6.55
N GLN A 129 -64.03 4.47 6.32
CA GLN A 129 -63.76 5.91 6.41
C GLN A 129 -64.68 6.70 5.46
N ARG A 130 -64.85 6.23 4.22
CA ARG A 130 -65.73 6.89 3.23
C ARG A 130 -67.18 6.86 3.68
N ARG A 131 -67.67 5.68 4.07
CA ARG A 131 -69.05 5.46 4.55
C ARG A 131 -69.38 6.33 5.76
N GLU A 132 -68.49 6.38 6.75
CA GLU A 132 -68.69 7.19 7.96
C GLU A 132 -68.57 8.69 7.67
N SER A 133 -67.71 9.10 6.74
CA SER A 133 -67.59 10.49 6.29
C SER A 133 -68.87 10.99 5.62
N GLU A 134 -69.45 10.17 4.73
CA GLU A 134 -70.73 10.44 4.06
C GLU A 134 -71.90 10.46 5.05
N ARG A 135 -71.97 9.47 5.96
CA ARG A 135 -73.03 9.35 6.96
C ARG A 135 -73.09 10.53 7.93
N THR A 136 -71.95 11.02 8.37
CA THR A 136 -71.84 12.08 9.39
C THR A 136 -71.71 13.49 8.79
N GLY A 137 -71.43 13.59 7.47
CA GLY A 137 -71.13 14.85 6.80
C GLY A 137 -69.82 15.49 7.30
N ILE A 138 -68.88 14.67 7.78
CA ILE A 138 -67.54 15.08 8.25
C ILE A 138 -66.53 14.76 7.15
N SER A 139 -66.30 15.70 6.23
CA SER A 139 -65.39 15.52 5.10
C SER A 139 -63.92 15.35 5.48
N SER A 140 -63.53 15.79 6.68
CA SER A 140 -62.17 15.68 7.19
C SER A 140 -61.92 14.41 8.03
N LEU A 141 -62.87 13.47 8.05
CA LEU A 141 -62.76 12.25 8.86
C LEU A 141 -61.59 11.40 8.36
N LYS A 142 -60.71 11.02 9.29
CA LYS A 142 -59.56 10.19 8.98
C LYS A 142 -59.49 9.00 9.94
N ILE A 143 -59.31 7.80 9.41
CA ILE A 143 -58.90 6.64 10.20
C ILE A 143 -57.38 6.65 10.28
N SER A 144 -56.82 6.61 11.48
CA SER A 144 -55.38 6.62 11.71
C SER A 144 -55.00 5.64 12.80
N TYR A 145 -53.73 5.24 12.81
CA TYR A 145 -53.18 4.28 13.75
C TYR A 145 -52.19 4.96 14.71
N ASN A 146 -52.12 4.50 15.96
CA ASN A 146 -51.00 4.78 16.85
C ASN A 146 -50.70 3.57 17.76
N ASN A 147 -49.48 3.52 18.30
CA ASN A 147 -49.01 2.37 19.10
C ASN A 147 -49.67 2.22 20.49
N VAL A 148 -50.40 3.24 20.99
CA VAL A 148 -50.95 3.26 22.37
C VAL A 148 -52.44 2.91 22.39
N PHE A 149 -53.19 3.41 21.41
CA PHE A 149 -54.65 3.32 21.34
C PHE A 149 -55.14 2.61 20.08
N GLY A 150 -54.24 2.21 19.19
CA GLY A 150 -54.58 1.43 18.02
C GLY A 150 -55.19 2.26 16.89
N TYR A 151 -56.13 1.68 16.14
CA TYR A 151 -56.89 2.39 15.12
C TYR A 151 -57.98 3.27 15.73
N TYR A 152 -58.10 4.51 15.24
CA TYR A 152 -59.09 5.48 15.68
C TYR A 152 -59.60 6.35 14.55
N LEU A 153 -60.81 6.86 14.72
CA LEU A 153 -61.42 7.91 13.91
C LEU A 153 -61.02 9.27 14.49
N GLU A 154 -60.31 10.09 13.72
CA GLU A 154 -59.93 11.44 14.10
C GLU A 154 -60.91 12.46 13.52
N VAL A 155 -61.50 13.26 14.41
CA VAL A 155 -62.49 14.29 14.07
C VAL A 155 -61.98 15.64 14.57
N ARG A 156 -61.93 16.65 13.69
CA ARG A 156 -61.55 18.01 14.09
C ARG A 156 -62.60 18.59 15.04
N ASN A 157 -62.17 19.43 15.99
CA ASN A 157 -63.08 20.04 16.98
C ASN A 157 -64.26 20.80 16.34
N THR A 158 -64.09 21.32 15.11
CA THR A 158 -65.15 21.99 14.33
C THR A 158 -66.33 21.10 13.96
N PHE A 159 -66.17 19.77 13.99
CA PHE A 159 -67.20 18.80 13.64
C PHE A 159 -67.64 17.94 14.83
N LYS A 160 -67.25 18.31 16.06
CA LYS A 160 -67.52 17.55 17.27
C LYS A 160 -69.02 17.30 17.49
N ASP A 161 -69.86 18.28 17.19
CA ASP A 161 -71.31 18.17 17.36
C ASP A 161 -71.98 17.23 16.34
N LYS A 162 -71.25 16.82 15.30
CA LYS A 162 -71.71 15.85 14.29
C LYS A 162 -71.29 14.41 14.61
N VAL A 163 -70.55 14.19 15.70
CA VAL A 163 -70.09 12.86 16.09
C VAL A 163 -71.27 12.06 16.64
N PRO A 164 -71.54 10.86 16.10
CA PRO A 164 -72.63 10.02 16.57
C PRO A 164 -72.44 9.55 18.03
N PRO A 165 -73.52 9.40 18.81
CA PRO A 165 -73.43 9.00 20.23
C PRO A 165 -72.88 7.59 20.43
N GLU A 166 -72.93 6.71 19.42
CA GLU A 166 -72.39 5.36 19.47
C GLU A 166 -70.85 5.30 19.36
N TRP A 167 -70.18 6.41 19.05
CA TRP A 167 -68.72 6.47 18.98
C TRP A 167 -68.12 6.66 20.37
N ILE A 168 -67.24 5.75 20.77
CA ILE A 168 -66.60 5.78 22.09
C ILE A 168 -65.35 6.64 22.01
N ARG A 169 -65.32 7.76 22.75
CA ARG A 169 -64.17 8.67 22.78
C ARG A 169 -62.97 8.03 23.49
N LYS A 170 -61.82 8.04 22.83
CA LYS A 170 -60.54 7.46 23.32
C LYS A 170 -59.57 8.52 23.83
N GLN A 171 -59.45 9.65 23.12
CA GLN A 171 -58.48 10.70 23.46
C GLN A 171 -58.95 12.07 22.96
N THR A 172 -58.67 13.13 23.71
CA THR A 172 -58.88 14.52 23.30
C THR A 172 -57.54 15.19 23.03
N LEU A 173 -57.39 15.82 21.86
CA LEU A 173 -56.23 16.62 21.46
C LEU A 173 -56.62 18.10 21.40
N VAL A 174 -55.61 18.97 21.26
CA VAL A 174 -55.80 20.43 21.18
C VAL A 174 -56.72 20.85 20.02
N SER A 175 -56.67 20.13 18.89
CA SER A 175 -57.41 20.47 17.66
C SER A 175 -58.38 19.40 17.17
N ALA A 176 -58.45 18.23 17.82
CA ALA A 176 -59.25 17.08 17.39
C ALA A 176 -59.65 16.16 18.55
N GLU A 177 -60.68 15.34 18.36
CA GLU A 177 -61.04 14.23 19.23
C GLU A 177 -60.89 12.90 18.47
N ARG A 178 -60.45 11.86 19.20
CA ARG A 178 -60.25 10.50 18.66
C ARG A 178 -61.31 9.56 19.23
N TYR A 179 -61.93 8.78 18.36
CA TYR A 179 -63.00 7.86 18.70
C TYR A 179 -62.72 6.44 18.19
N ILE A 180 -63.38 5.46 18.79
CA ILE A 180 -63.44 4.07 18.32
C ILE A 180 -64.90 3.65 18.18
N THR A 181 -65.17 2.70 17.29
CA THR A 181 -66.46 2.03 17.15
C THR A 181 -66.27 0.54 17.41
N GLU A 182 -67.35 -0.17 17.72
CA GLU A 182 -67.28 -1.63 17.92
C GLU A 182 -66.81 -2.35 16.63
N GLU A 183 -67.27 -1.89 15.47
CA GLU A 183 -66.83 -2.38 14.16
C GLU A 183 -65.34 -2.14 13.92
N LEU A 184 -64.85 -0.92 14.19
CA LEU A 184 -63.42 -0.60 14.06
C LEU A 184 -62.57 -1.47 14.99
N LYS A 185 -63.04 -1.74 16.21
CA LYS A 185 -62.37 -2.59 17.18
C LYS A 185 -62.28 -4.05 16.72
N GLN A 186 -63.36 -4.61 16.17
CA GLN A 186 -63.35 -5.99 15.65
C GLN A 186 -62.39 -6.15 14.47
N TYR A 187 -62.36 -5.19 13.56
CA TYR A 187 -61.42 -5.19 12.43
C TYR A 187 -59.98 -4.97 12.88
N GLU A 188 -59.76 -4.12 13.88
CA GLU A 188 -58.48 -3.94 14.52
C GLU A 188 -57.94 -5.27 15.06
N GLU A 189 -58.71 -6.00 15.87
CA GLU A 189 -58.32 -7.32 16.41
C GLU A 189 -58.00 -8.32 15.29
N LYS A 190 -58.79 -8.33 14.21
CA LYS A 190 -58.56 -9.19 13.04
C LYS A 190 -57.28 -8.83 12.28
N ILE A 191 -57.01 -7.54 12.06
CA ILE A 191 -55.82 -7.06 11.37
C ILE A 191 -54.57 -7.36 12.19
N PHE A 192 -54.60 -7.03 13.49
CA PHE A 192 -53.46 -7.28 14.38
C PHE A 192 -53.15 -8.76 14.53
N GLY A 193 -54.18 -9.60 14.70
CA GLY A 193 -53.99 -11.05 14.76
C GLY A 193 -53.37 -11.61 13.49
N ALA A 194 -53.76 -11.09 12.32
CA ALA A 194 -53.12 -11.44 11.05
C ALA A 194 -51.68 -10.92 10.95
N GLU A 195 -51.40 -9.67 11.35
CA GLU A 195 -50.05 -9.09 11.32
C GLU A 195 -49.07 -9.82 12.26
N GLU A 196 -49.51 -10.25 13.45
CA GLU A 196 -48.70 -11.06 14.37
C GLU A 196 -48.37 -12.44 13.76
N ARG A 197 -49.38 -13.10 13.14
CA ARG A 197 -49.18 -14.38 12.46
C ARG A 197 -48.25 -14.25 11.26
N ILE A 198 -48.39 -13.20 10.47
CA ILE A 198 -47.48 -12.86 9.35
C ILE A 198 -46.05 -12.74 9.88
N ALA A 199 -45.82 -11.93 10.91
CA ALA A 199 -44.49 -11.68 11.45
C ALA A 199 -43.83 -12.97 11.98
N ALA A 200 -44.58 -13.82 12.66
CA ALA A 200 -44.11 -15.11 13.15
C ALA A 200 -43.76 -16.09 12.01
N LEU A 201 -44.64 -16.19 11.01
CA LEU A 201 -44.43 -17.06 9.85
C LEU A 201 -43.25 -16.61 8.99
N GLU A 202 -43.14 -15.31 8.69
CA GLU A 202 -42.01 -14.75 7.94
C GLU A 202 -40.69 -14.99 8.68
N SER A 203 -40.68 -14.75 9.99
CA SER A 203 -39.48 -14.94 10.81
C SER A 203 -39.03 -16.40 10.85
N ARG A 204 -39.96 -17.35 10.91
CA ARG A 204 -39.66 -18.79 10.81
C ARG A 204 -39.10 -19.15 9.43
N ILE A 205 -39.78 -18.78 8.36
CA ILE A 205 -39.35 -19.09 6.97
C ILE A 205 -37.97 -18.48 6.70
N TYR A 206 -37.74 -17.25 7.16
CA TYR A 206 -36.45 -16.58 7.02
C TYR A 206 -35.35 -17.26 7.83
N ALA A 207 -35.62 -17.66 9.08
CA ALA A 207 -34.66 -18.37 9.91
C ALA A 207 -34.25 -19.71 9.27
N ASP A 208 -35.21 -20.45 8.72
CA ASP A 208 -34.94 -21.72 8.01
C ASP A 208 -34.04 -21.48 6.78
N LEU A 209 -34.28 -20.40 6.02
CA LEU A 209 -33.42 -20.02 4.90
C LEU A 209 -32.00 -19.64 5.37
N VAL A 210 -31.88 -18.90 6.47
CA VAL A 210 -30.56 -18.54 7.03
C VAL A 210 -29.79 -19.78 7.45
N GLU A 211 -30.44 -20.78 8.05
CA GLU A 211 -29.79 -22.07 8.37
C GLU A 211 -29.33 -22.82 7.12
N ARG A 212 -30.10 -22.79 6.01
CA ARG A 212 -29.68 -23.34 4.72
C ARG A 212 -28.45 -22.63 4.15
N ILE A 213 -28.40 -21.30 4.25
CA ILE A 213 -27.22 -20.52 3.86
C ILE A 213 -26.02 -20.91 4.74
N ARG A 214 -26.21 -21.05 6.06
CA ARG A 214 -25.15 -21.47 7.01
C ARG A 214 -24.57 -22.84 6.66
N GLY A 215 -25.43 -23.79 6.25
CA GLY A 215 -24.99 -25.11 5.78
C GLY A 215 -24.11 -25.08 4.53
N ASN A 216 -24.17 -24.01 3.74
CA ASN A 216 -23.40 -23.84 2.49
C ASN A 216 -22.21 -22.89 2.63
N ILE A 217 -21.87 -22.42 3.83
CA ILE A 217 -20.79 -21.44 4.04
C ILE A 217 -19.47 -21.88 3.41
N ALA A 218 -19.09 -23.15 3.52
CA ALA A 218 -17.83 -23.64 2.99
C ALA A 218 -17.74 -23.51 1.45
N ARG A 219 -18.83 -23.83 0.73
CA ARG A 219 -18.94 -23.69 -0.73
C ARG A 219 -18.83 -22.22 -1.14
N ILE A 220 -19.56 -21.35 -0.44
CA ILE A 220 -19.54 -19.90 -0.71
C ILE A 220 -18.14 -19.32 -0.43
N GLN A 221 -17.49 -19.74 0.66
CA GLN A 221 -16.15 -19.26 1.01
C GLN A 221 -15.09 -19.70 0.00
N GLN A 222 -15.22 -20.90 -0.57
CA GLN A 222 -14.36 -21.34 -1.68
C GLN A 222 -14.50 -20.41 -2.88
N ASN A 223 -15.73 -20.07 -3.27
CA ASN A 223 -15.97 -19.08 -4.32
C ASN A 223 -15.34 -17.73 -3.99
N CYS A 224 -15.51 -17.21 -2.76
CA CYS A 224 -14.88 -15.94 -2.35
C CYS A 224 -13.38 -15.92 -2.62
N ARG A 225 -12.67 -16.98 -2.21
CA ARG A 225 -11.21 -17.06 -2.38
C ARG A 225 -10.79 -17.10 -3.85
N ILE A 226 -11.56 -17.79 -4.69
CA ILE A 226 -11.28 -17.89 -6.12
C ILE A 226 -11.57 -16.56 -6.81
N LEU A 227 -12.76 -15.99 -6.58
CA LEU A 227 -13.17 -14.71 -7.15
C LEU A 227 -12.20 -13.59 -6.75
N ALA A 228 -11.77 -13.53 -5.48
CA ALA A 228 -10.78 -12.55 -5.03
C ALA A 228 -9.41 -12.72 -5.71
N ARG A 229 -8.97 -13.95 -5.99
CA ARG A 229 -7.73 -14.19 -6.75
C ARG A 229 -7.89 -13.73 -8.20
N LEU A 230 -9.02 -14.04 -8.83
CA LEU A 230 -9.31 -13.61 -10.20
C LEU A 230 -9.39 -12.09 -10.31
N ASP A 231 -9.94 -11.41 -9.30
CA ASP A 231 -9.99 -9.95 -9.20
C ASP A 231 -8.60 -9.33 -9.20
N VAL A 232 -7.71 -9.80 -8.32
CA VAL A 232 -6.31 -9.35 -8.28
C VAL A 232 -5.57 -9.62 -9.59
N LEU A 233 -5.78 -10.79 -10.20
CA LEU A 233 -5.13 -11.14 -11.48
C LEU A 233 -5.64 -10.28 -12.64
N ALA A 234 -6.94 -9.97 -12.66
CA ALA A 234 -7.54 -9.07 -13.65
C ALA A 234 -6.99 -7.65 -13.51
N ASP A 235 -6.87 -7.15 -12.27
CA ASP A 235 -6.31 -5.82 -12.02
C ASP A 235 -4.81 -5.75 -12.36
N PHE A 236 -4.03 -6.80 -12.10
CA PHE A 236 -2.66 -6.87 -12.58
C PHE A 236 -2.57 -6.84 -14.11
N ALA A 237 -3.47 -7.53 -14.82
CA ALA A 237 -3.49 -7.55 -16.27
C ALA A 237 -3.86 -6.18 -16.86
N LEU A 238 -4.86 -5.52 -16.27
CA LEU A 238 -5.27 -4.17 -16.65
C LEU A 238 -4.12 -3.18 -16.44
N LEU A 239 -3.53 -3.16 -15.24
CA LEU A 239 -2.42 -2.26 -14.92
C LEU A 239 -1.25 -2.47 -15.88
N ALA A 240 -0.91 -3.73 -16.16
CA ALA A 240 0.18 -4.06 -17.06
C ALA A 240 -0.06 -3.57 -18.49
N ARG A 241 -1.33 -3.57 -18.92
CA ARG A 241 -1.74 -3.07 -20.24
C ARG A 241 -1.73 -1.56 -20.30
N GLU A 242 -2.35 -0.88 -19.34
CA GLU A 242 -2.44 0.59 -19.30
C GLU A 242 -1.06 1.26 -19.18
N ARG A 243 -0.12 0.62 -18.47
CA ARG A 243 1.20 1.18 -18.17
C ARG A 243 2.34 0.57 -18.98
N ASN A 244 2.02 -0.28 -19.96
CA ASN A 244 3.00 -0.99 -20.79
C ASN A 244 4.07 -1.67 -19.93
N TYR A 245 3.65 -2.47 -18.96
CA TYR A 245 4.57 -3.27 -18.16
C TYR A 245 4.93 -4.55 -18.90
N CYS A 246 6.16 -5.02 -18.70
CA CYS A 246 6.67 -6.24 -19.30
C CYS A 246 6.48 -7.44 -18.36
N ARG A 247 6.37 -8.63 -18.93
CA ARG A 247 6.40 -9.87 -18.17
C ARG A 247 7.84 -10.10 -17.69
N PRO A 248 8.12 -10.22 -16.38
CA PRO A 248 9.45 -10.56 -15.93
C PRO A 248 9.76 -12.05 -16.23
N GLU A 249 11.00 -12.33 -16.62
CA GLU A 249 11.57 -13.68 -16.61
C GLU A 249 12.09 -13.99 -15.21
N MET A 250 11.43 -14.90 -14.50
CA MET A 250 11.86 -15.36 -13.18
C MET A 250 12.69 -16.63 -13.33
N ASP A 251 13.85 -16.70 -12.68
CA ASP A 251 14.72 -17.88 -12.70
C ASP A 251 15.35 -18.19 -11.34
N GLU A 252 15.97 -19.38 -11.22
CA GLU A 252 16.71 -19.79 -10.02
C GLU A 252 18.10 -19.17 -9.92
N GLY A 253 18.49 -18.34 -10.88
CA GLY A 253 19.75 -17.62 -10.89
C GLY A 253 19.85 -16.60 -9.77
N LEU A 254 20.99 -15.91 -9.78
CA LEU A 254 21.35 -14.88 -8.82
C LEU A 254 21.41 -13.49 -9.47
N SER A 255 21.10 -13.36 -10.75
CA SER A 255 21.15 -12.07 -11.45
C SER A 255 19.88 -11.24 -11.28
N LEU A 256 20.05 -9.93 -11.31
CA LEU A 256 18.99 -8.94 -11.49
C LEU A 256 19.36 -8.11 -12.72
N ASP A 257 18.60 -8.25 -13.80
CA ASP A 257 18.73 -7.44 -15.01
C ASP A 257 17.40 -6.77 -15.30
N ILE A 258 17.36 -5.44 -15.21
CA ILE A 258 16.21 -4.59 -15.49
C ILE A 258 16.61 -3.64 -16.62
N ARG A 259 15.84 -3.63 -17.71
CA ARG A 259 15.99 -2.72 -18.85
C ARG A 259 14.90 -1.67 -18.85
N ASP A 260 15.30 -0.41 -19.00
CA ASP A 260 14.41 0.75 -18.95
C ASP A 260 13.41 0.70 -17.78
N GLY A 261 13.91 0.36 -16.59
CA GLY A 261 13.09 0.32 -15.39
C GLY A 261 12.55 1.70 -15.04
N ARG A 262 11.29 1.75 -14.57
CA ARG A 262 10.58 2.94 -14.13
C ARG A 262 10.02 2.74 -12.73
N HIS A 263 9.86 3.83 -11.98
CA HIS A 263 9.29 3.75 -10.64
C HIS A 263 7.75 3.71 -10.72
N PRO A 264 7.08 2.63 -10.29
CA PRO A 264 5.65 2.40 -10.57
C PRO A 264 4.72 3.44 -9.95
N VAL A 265 5.13 4.10 -8.87
CA VAL A 265 4.37 5.20 -8.26
C VAL A 265 4.73 6.55 -8.89
N ILE A 266 6.01 6.94 -8.91
CA ILE A 266 6.44 8.26 -9.38
C ILE A 266 6.05 8.50 -10.85
N GLU A 267 6.09 7.48 -11.71
CA GLU A 267 5.68 7.62 -13.11
C GLU A 267 4.20 8.04 -13.28
N THR A 268 3.36 7.77 -12.28
CA THR A 268 1.93 8.16 -12.28
C THR A 268 1.70 9.58 -11.78
N LEU A 269 2.70 10.19 -11.13
CA LEU A 269 2.64 11.52 -10.52
C LEU A 269 3.29 12.62 -11.39
N MET A 270 3.76 12.26 -12.59
CA MET A 270 4.40 13.20 -13.52
C MET A 270 3.38 14.24 -14.02
N ALA A 271 3.84 15.48 -14.22
CA ALA A 271 3.00 16.54 -14.77
C ALA A 271 2.62 16.24 -16.23
N PRO A 272 1.49 16.76 -16.74
CA PRO A 272 1.12 16.59 -18.15
C PRO A 272 2.24 17.05 -19.09
N GLY A 273 2.71 16.14 -19.96
CA GLY A 273 3.81 16.39 -20.89
C GLY A 273 5.20 16.04 -20.35
N GLU A 274 5.34 15.59 -19.10
CA GLU A 274 6.58 15.04 -18.56
C GLU A 274 6.56 13.50 -18.54
N GLU A 275 7.69 12.90 -18.91
CA GLU A 275 7.88 11.44 -18.86
C GLU A 275 8.91 11.06 -17.80
N TYR A 276 8.69 9.93 -17.14
CA TYR A 276 9.67 9.37 -16.20
C TYR A 276 10.88 8.84 -16.99
N VAL A 277 12.10 9.21 -16.59
CA VAL A 277 13.32 8.78 -17.26
C VAL A 277 13.67 7.35 -16.84
N PRO A 278 13.64 6.37 -17.76
CA PRO A 278 13.90 4.97 -17.43
C PRO A 278 15.39 4.68 -17.27
N ASN A 279 15.73 3.68 -16.44
CA ASN A 279 17.11 3.32 -16.11
C ASN A 279 17.33 1.81 -16.13
N ASP A 280 18.51 1.42 -16.63
CA ASP A 280 18.97 0.02 -16.60
C ASP A 280 19.61 -0.27 -15.26
N ILE A 281 19.40 -1.47 -14.73
CA ILE A 281 20.07 -1.98 -13.53
C ILE A 281 20.50 -3.41 -13.80
N PHE A 282 21.79 -3.68 -13.59
CA PHE A 282 22.34 -5.03 -13.63
C PHE A 282 23.05 -5.33 -12.31
N LEU A 283 22.77 -6.45 -11.68
CA LEU A 283 23.52 -6.96 -10.53
C LEU A 283 23.66 -8.48 -10.64
N ASP A 284 24.83 -9.04 -10.33
CA ASP A 284 25.08 -10.48 -10.24
C ASP A 284 26.06 -10.80 -9.10
N ASP A 285 26.31 -12.09 -8.84
CA ASP A 285 27.25 -12.53 -7.81
C ASP A 285 28.72 -12.56 -8.27
N LYS A 286 29.00 -12.26 -9.55
CA LYS A 286 30.29 -12.57 -10.19
C LYS A 286 31.04 -11.34 -10.70
N LYS A 287 30.37 -10.42 -11.37
CA LYS A 287 30.95 -9.28 -12.08
C LYS A 287 30.54 -7.94 -11.48
N GLN A 288 29.28 -7.80 -11.05
CA GLN A 288 28.72 -6.55 -10.56
C GLN A 288 27.76 -6.86 -9.40
N GLN A 289 28.34 -7.12 -8.23
CA GLN A 289 27.60 -7.39 -7.00
C GLN A 289 27.11 -6.12 -6.32
N ILE A 290 27.96 -5.08 -6.33
CA ILE A 290 27.72 -3.84 -5.60
C ILE A 290 27.83 -2.68 -6.58
N ILE A 291 26.77 -1.88 -6.67
CA ILE A 291 26.82 -0.58 -7.34
C ILE A 291 27.00 0.50 -6.28
N ILE A 292 28.08 1.26 -6.40
CA ILE A 292 28.26 2.51 -5.66
C ILE A 292 27.67 3.62 -6.51
N LEU A 293 26.56 4.19 -6.04
CA LEU A 293 25.82 5.24 -6.72
C LEU A 293 26.14 6.60 -6.13
N THR A 294 26.89 7.39 -6.89
CA THR A 294 27.23 8.78 -6.54
C THR A 294 26.36 9.79 -7.29
N GLY A 295 26.34 11.02 -6.81
CA GLY A 295 25.68 12.13 -7.48
C GLY A 295 25.02 13.12 -6.53
N PRO A 296 24.55 14.26 -7.04
CA PRO A 296 23.93 15.30 -6.24
C PRO A 296 22.74 14.80 -5.42
N ASN A 297 22.46 15.50 -4.31
CA ASN A 297 21.17 15.35 -3.63
C ASN A 297 20.06 15.81 -4.58
N MET A 298 18.89 15.16 -4.51
CA MET A 298 17.75 15.34 -5.44
C MET A 298 17.96 14.83 -6.88
N ALA A 299 19.11 14.23 -7.22
CA ALA A 299 19.34 13.68 -8.56
C ALA A 299 18.50 12.43 -8.89
N GLY A 300 17.84 11.82 -7.90
CA GLY A 300 17.01 10.63 -8.09
C GLY A 300 17.63 9.32 -7.60
N LYS A 301 18.74 9.35 -6.84
CA LYS A 301 19.38 8.16 -6.25
C LYS A 301 18.39 7.30 -5.46
N SER A 302 17.72 7.87 -4.46
CA SER A 302 16.74 7.16 -3.62
C SER A 302 15.50 6.70 -4.41
N ALA A 303 15.17 7.35 -5.53
CA ALA A 303 14.09 6.90 -6.41
C ALA A 303 14.52 5.64 -7.18
N LEU A 304 15.75 5.60 -7.68
CA LEU A 304 16.31 4.44 -8.38
C LEU A 304 16.44 3.21 -7.46
N LEU A 305 16.91 3.41 -6.23
CA LEU A 305 16.98 2.34 -5.22
C LEU A 305 15.59 1.75 -4.94
N ARG A 306 14.61 2.60 -4.61
CA ARG A 306 13.23 2.17 -4.34
C ARG A 306 12.56 1.54 -5.55
N GLN A 307 12.79 2.08 -6.74
CA GLN A 307 12.31 1.51 -7.99
C GLN A 307 12.78 0.06 -8.16
N THR A 308 14.07 -0.20 -7.94
CA THR A 308 14.65 -1.54 -8.07
C THR A 308 13.97 -2.53 -7.11
N ALA A 309 13.78 -2.14 -5.85
CA ALA A 309 13.06 -2.93 -4.86
C ALA A 309 11.61 -3.20 -5.25
N LEU A 310 10.88 -2.19 -5.71
CA LEU A 310 9.48 -2.32 -6.11
C LEU A 310 9.31 -3.24 -7.32
N ILE A 311 10.21 -3.17 -8.31
CA ILE A 311 10.21 -4.07 -9.46
C ILE A 311 10.38 -5.53 -9.02
N VAL A 312 11.34 -5.81 -8.13
CA VAL A 312 11.54 -7.16 -7.58
C VAL A 312 10.31 -7.65 -6.82
N LEU A 313 9.74 -6.79 -5.97
CA LEU A 313 8.53 -7.12 -5.21
C LEU A 313 7.36 -7.44 -6.14
N MET A 314 7.11 -6.62 -7.15
CA MET A 314 6.04 -6.83 -8.14
C MET A 314 6.25 -8.11 -8.96
N ALA A 315 7.49 -8.42 -9.32
CA ALA A 315 7.78 -9.65 -10.04
C ALA A 315 7.50 -10.90 -9.18
N GLN A 316 7.94 -10.89 -7.92
CA GLN A 316 7.73 -12.01 -6.99
C GLN A 316 6.27 -12.16 -6.51
N THR A 317 5.43 -11.12 -6.60
CA THR A 317 3.98 -11.26 -6.41
C THR A 317 3.25 -11.85 -7.62
N GLY A 318 3.95 -12.01 -8.76
CA GLY A 318 3.38 -12.55 -10.01
C GLY A 318 2.77 -11.49 -10.93
N CYS A 319 3.08 -10.20 -10.70
CA CYS A 319 2.65 -9.10 -11.55
C CYS A 319 3.68 -8.83 -12.67
N PHE A 320 3.23 -8.13 -13.72
CA PHE A 320 4.13 -7.55 -14.71
C PHE A 320 4.82 -6.31 -14.11
N VAL A 321 5.99 -5.94 -14.62
CA VAL A 321 6.84 -4.92 -14.01
C VAL A 321 7.06 -3.70 -14.90
N PRO A 322 7.27 -2.50 -14.32
CA PRO A 322 7.50 -1.25 -15.04
C PRO A 322 8.88 -1.19 -15.70
N ALA A 323 9.11 -2.00 -16.73
CA ALA A 323 10.36 -2.11 -17.47
C ALA A 323 10.09 -2.45 -18.95
N SER A 324 11.09 -2.32 -19.82
CA SER A 324 11.02 -2.84 -21.20
C SER A 324 11.32 -4.34 -21.25
N ALA A 325 12.26 -4.79 -20.41
CA ALA A 325 12.55 -6.20 -20.15
C ALA A 325 13.07 -6.35 -18.71
N ALA A 326 12.81 -7.50 -18.09
CA ALA A 326 13.35 -7.81 -16.78
C ALA A 326 13.63 -9.31 -16.63
N ARG A 327 14.83 -9.66 -16.17
CA ARG A 327 15.22 -11.01 -15.74
C ARG A 327 15.64 -10.96 -14.28
N ILE A 328 14.95 -11.70 -13.44
CA ILE A 328 15.04 -11.57 -11.98
C ILE A 328 15.18 -12.95 -11.36
N GLY A 329 16.35 -13.21 -10.78
CA GLY A 329 16.55 -14.35 -9.89
C GLY A 329 15.75 -14.19 -8.59
N TRP A 330 15.33 -15.29 -7.97
CA TRP A 330 14.58 -15.22 -6.70
C TRP A 330 15.37 -14.56 -5.57
N PHE A 331 14.76 -13.57 -4.92
CA PHE A 331 15.26 -12.97 -3.68
C PHE A 331 14.48 -13.49 -2.46
N ASP A 332 15.20 -13.81 -1.39
CA ASP A 332 14.62 -14.27 -0.12
C ASP A 332 14.37 -13.11 0.86
N LYS A 333 15.18 -12.05 0.77
CA LYS A 333 15.19 -10.91 1.68
C LYS A 333 15.46 -9.63 0.92
N LEU A 334 14.71 -8.60 1.27
CA LEU A 334 14.92 -7.23 0.81
C LEU A 334 15.26 -6.37 2.03
N PHE A 335 16.50 -5.90 2.07
CA PHE A 335 17.00 -5.03 3.10
C PHE A 335 17.03 -3.60 2.59
N THR A 336 16.54 -2.68 3.42
CA THR A 336 16.54 -1.26 3.09
C THR A 336 17.00 -0.47 4.30
N ARG A 337 17.97 0.39 4.06
CA ARG A 337 18.32 1.49 4.93
C ARG A 337 18.25 2.76 4.09
N VAL A 338 17.02 3.24 3.92
CA VAL A 338 16.69 4.49 3.22
C VAL A 338 16.14 5.41 4.29
N GLY A 339 16.81 6.54 4.54
CA GLY A 339 16.52 7.43 5.67
C GLY A 339 15.03 7.69 5.85
N ALA A 340 14.46 7.16 6.95
CA ALA A 340 13.12 7.51 7.39
C ALA A 340 13.18 8.87 8.12
N THR A 341 12.10 9.64 8.03
CA THR A 341 11.88 10.86 8.82
C THR A 341 12.19 10.59 10.29
N ASP A 342 13.09 11.39 10.85
CA ASP A 342 13.61 11.27 12.21
C ASP A 342 12.48 11.06 13.22
N ASN A 343 12.38 9.86 13.78
CA ASN A 343 11.51 9.59 14.92
C ASN A 343 12.25 10.07 16.19
N ILE A 344 12.24 11.40 16.40
CA ILE A 344 12.83 12.09 17.55
C ILE A 344 12.22 11.61 18.89
N SER A 345 11.11 10.88 18.85
CA SER A 345 10.32 10.42 19.99
C SER A 345 10.92 9.27 20.82
N ARG A 346 12.02 8.61 20.39
CA ARG A 346 12.61 7.47 21.11
C ARG A 346 13.88 7.73 21.94
N GLY A 347 14.46 8.92 21.91
CA GLY A 347 15.63 9.26 22.76
C GLY A 347 16.93 8.51 22.43
N GLU A 348 16.95 7.69 21.37
CA GLU A 348 18.15 7.05 20.83
C GLU A 348 18.83 7.97 19.81
N SER A 349 20.17 7.99 19.78
CA SER A 349 20.92 8.72 18.74
C SER A 349 20.54 8.18 17.36
N THR A 350 20.23 9.08 16.42
CA THR A 350 19.88 8.71 15.03
C THR A 350 20.97 7.85 14.38
N PHE A 351 22.23 8.12 14.72
CA PHE A 351 23.37 7.32 14.29
C PHE A 351 23.41 5.91 14.91
N MET A 352 23.02 5.77 16.18
CA MET A 352 22.97 4.45 16.82
C MET A 352 21.89 3.56 16.18
N VAL A 353 20.71 4.12 15.91
CA VAL A 353 19.64 3.40 15.21
C VAL A 353 20.11 2.97 13.81
N GLU A 354 20.77 3.87 13.09
CA GLU A 354 21.37 3.56 11.79
C GLU A 354 22.39 2.40 11.86
N MET A 355 23.23 2.39 12.89
CA MET A 355 24.21 1.30 13.08
C MET A 355 23.55 -0.02 13.49
N LEU A 356 22.50 0.00 14.30
CA LEU A 356 21.72 -1.19 14.65
C LEU A 356 20.99 -1.78 13.43
N GLU A 357 20.36 -0.93 12.62
CA GLU A 357 19.73 -1.35 11.36
C GLU A 357 20.76 -1.96 10.40
N THR A 358 21.92 -1.29 10.24
CA THR A 358 23.01 -1.80 9.39
C THR A 358 23.55 -3.13 9.91
N SER A 359 23.74 -3.27 11.22
CA SER A 359 24.17 -4.52 11.85
C SER A 359 23.16 -5.65 11.62
N MET A 360 21.86 -5.38 11.75
CA MET A 360 20.81 -6.35 11.45
C MET A 360 20.89 -6.83 10.00
N ILE A 361 21.11 -5.92 9.04
CA ILE A 361 21.29 -6.28 7.64
C ILE A 361 22.50 -7.21 7.50
N MET A 362 23.67 -6.81 8.01
CA MET A 362 24.92 -7.57 7.87
C MET A 362 24.81 -8.99 8.42
N HIS A 363 24.20 -9.16 9.59
CA HIS A 363 24.04 -10.48 10.22
C HIS A 363 23.04 -11.41 9.52
N ASN A 364 22.22 -10.91 8.61
CA ASN A 364 21.15 -11.68 7.96
C ASN A 364 21.31 -11.80 6.45
N LEU A 365 22.44 -11.38 5.89
CA LEU A 365 22.73 -11.48 4.46
C LEU A 365 22.72 -12.93 3.97
N SER A 366 22.26 -13.12 2.74
CA SER A 366 22.33 -14.36 1.98
C SER A 366 22.68 -14.04 0.52
N ALA A 367 23.04 -15.07 -0.26
CA ALA A 367 23.28 -14.92 -1.70
C ALA A 367 22.05 -14.40 -2.49
N ARG A 368 20.85 -14.55 -1.91
CA ARG A 368 19.56 -14.12 -2.46
C ARG A 368 19.02 -12.85 -1.80
N SER A 369 19.88 -12.10 -1.10
CA SER A 369 19.50 -10.81 -0.52
C SER A 369 19.68 -9.67 -1.52
N LEU A 370 18.69 -8.77 -1.57
CA LEU A 370 18.79 -7.45 -2.20
C LEU A 370 18.97 -6.41 -1.09
N VAL A 371 20.04 -5.63 -1.15
CA VAL A 371 20.41 -4.65 -0.12
C VAL A 371 20.42 -3.25 -0.71
N LEU A 372 19.63 -2.35 -0.13
CA LEU A 372 19.57 -0.94 -0.49
C LEU A 372 20.10 -0.10 0.66
N LEU A 373 21.25 0.54 0.46
CA LEU A 373 21.87 1.44 1.44
C LEU A 373 21.85 2.86 0.88
N ASP A 374 21.21 3.79 1.58
CA ASP A 374 21.14 5.20 1.19
C ASP A 374 21.80 6.05 2.27
N GLU A 375 22.96 6.62 1.91
CA GLU A 375 23.64 7.67 2.66
C GLU A 375 24.06 7.29 4.10
N ILE A 376 24.57 6.05 4.26
CA ILE A 376 25.15 5.56 5.51
C ILE A 376 26.35 6.42 5.95
N GLY A 377 26.48 6.66 7.25
CA GLY A 377 27.60 7.35 7.88
C GLY A 377 27.39 8.85 8.08
N ARG A 378 26.22 9.40 7.71
CA ARG A 378 25.97 10.86 7.77
C ARG A 378 25.82 11.43 9.18
N GLY A 379 25.41 10.62 10.15
CA GLY A 379 25.15 11.05 11.53
C GLY A 379 26.40 11.26 12.39
N THR A 380 27.60 11.14 11.84
CA THR A 380 28.88 11.19 12.57
C THR A 380 29.92 12.04 11.85
N SER A 381 31.16 12.09 12.36
CA SER A 381 32.28 12.79 11.71
C SER A 381 32.49 12.26 10.28
N THR A 382 32.85 13.14 9.35
CA THR A 382 33.00 12.77 7.92
C THR A 382 33.95 11.59 7.72
N TYR A 383 35.08 11.58 8.43
CA TYR A 383 36.08 10.52 8.32
C TYR A 383 35.61 9.21 8.95
N ASP A 384 34.91 9.25 10.10
CA ASP A 384 34.36 8.04 10.71
C ASP A 384 33.25 7.44 9.83
N GLY A 385 32.33 8.28 9.34
CA GLY A 385 31.24 7.86 8.47
C GLY A 385 31.73 7.23 7.17
N MET A 386 32.72 7.86 6.52
CA MET A 386 33.38 7.32 5.32
C MET A 386 34.10 6.00 5.61
N SER A 387 34.81 5.90 6.73
CA SER A 387 35.54 4.69 7.12
C SER A 387 34.59 3.51 7.35
N ILE A 388 33.45 3.76 8.02
CA ILE A 388 32.40 2.77 8.23
C ILE A 388 31.77 2.36 6.90
N ALA A 389 31.40 3.32 6.05
CA ALA A 389 30.81 3.04 4.74
C ALA A 389 31.73 2.16 3.88
N ARG A 390 33.04 2.45 3.87
CA ARG A 390 34.06 1.64 3.20
C ARG A 390 34.12 0.22 3.77
N ALA A 391 34.22 0.09 5.09
CA ALA A 391 34.26 -1.21 5.76
C ALA A 391 33.01 -2.05 5.50
N LEU A 392 31.84 -1.42 5.38
CA LEU A 392 30.59 -2.09 5.02
C LEU A 392 30.60 -2.63 3.60
N VAL A 393 31.06 -1.83 2.62
CA VAL A 393 31.17 -2.30 1.23
C VAL A 393 32.14 -3.48 1.14
N GLU A 394 33.29 -3.39 1.81
CA GLU A 394 34.26 -4.48 1.90
C GLU A 394 33.66 -5.73 2.55
N TYR A 395 32.96 -5.57 3.68
CA TYR A 395 32.29 -6.68 4.35
C TYR A 395 31.25 -7.35 3.47
N ILE A 396 30.39 -6.58 2.79
CA ILE A 396 29.37 -7.13 1.87
C ILE A 396 30.03 -7.84 0.68
N HIS A 397 31.13 -7.28 0.16
CA HIS A 397 31.88 -7.89 -0.93
C HIS A 397 32.47 -9.24 -0.53
N GLU A 398 33.19 -9.30 0.59
CA GLU A 398 33.92 -10.50 1.02
C GLU A 398 33.04 -11.53 1.75
N HIS A 399 32.15 -11.08 2.62
CA HIS A 399 31.37 -11.91 3.54
C HIS A 399 29.87 -11.90 3.26
N GLY A 400 29.39 -11.04 2.37
CA GLY A 400 27.95 -10.92 2.05
C GLY A 400 27.39 -12.02 1.14
N HIS A 401 28.14 -13.10 0.90
CA HIS A 401 27.72 -14.25 0.08
C HIS A 401 27.25 -13.90 -1.35
N GLY A 402 27.71 -12.79 -1.92
CA GLY A 402 27.25 -12.31 -3.22
C GLY A 402 25.89 -11.59 -3.17
N ALA A 403 25.48 -11.03 -2.02
CA ALA A 403 24.27 -10.21 -1.90
C ALA A 403 24.32 -8.96 -2.80
N LYS A 404 23.19 -8.67 -3.45
CA LYS A 404 23.08 -7.71 -4.56
C LYS A 404 22.83 -6.36 -3.92
N THR A 405 23.74 -5.41 -4.11
CA THR A 405 23.76 -4.21 -3.28
C THR A 405 23.74 -2.96 -4.15
N LEU A 406 22.80 -2.07 -3.85
CA LEU A 406 22.81 -0.68 -4.32
C LEU A 406 23.19 0.21 -3.13
N PHE A 407 24.34 0.86 -3.22
CA PHE A 407 24.83 1.79 -2.20
C PHE A 407 24.81 3.20 -2.77
N ALA A 408 23.79 3.98 -2.44
CA ALA A 408 23.77 5.41 -2.71
C ALA A 408 24.58 6.17 -1.65
N THR A 409 25.54 6.97 -2.10
CA THR A 409 26.44 7.70 -1.20
C THR A 409 26.75 9.11 -1.70
N HIS A 410 27.24 9.93 -0.77
CA HIS A 410 27.80 11.25 -1.03
C HIS A 410 29.33 11.28 -0.88
N TYR A 411 29.93 10.21 -0.36
CA TYR A 411 31.38 10.06 -0.29
C TYR A 411 31.92 9.61 -1.65
N HIS A 412 32.37 10.58 -2.45
CA HIS A 412 33.05 10.33 -3.73
C HIS A 412 34.37 9.53 -3.57
N GLU A 413 34.95 9.54 -2.38
CA GLU A 413 36.13 8.76 -1.98
C GLU A 413 35.89 7.25 -2.04
N LEU A 414 34.63 6.81 -2.00
CA LEU A 414 34.27 5.40 -2.18
C LEU A 414 34.43 4.93 -3.65
N ASN A 415 34.63 5.84 -4.61
CA ASN A 415 34.84 5.47 -6.01
C ASN A 415 36.09 4.59 -6.19
N ASP A 416 37.12 4.77 -5.35
CA ASP A 416 38.36 3.99 -5.42
C ASP A 416 38.15 2.50 -5.15
N LEU A 417 37.02 2.11 -4.55
CA LEU A 417 36.69 0.73 -4.24
C LEU A 417 36.49 -0.13 -5.49
N GLU A 418 36.09 0.44 -6.63
CA GLU A 418 36.01 -0.31 -7.89
C GLU A 418 37.38 -0.82 -8.36
N GLY A 419 38.47 -0.10 -8.04
CA GLY A 419 39.84 -0.54 -8.35
C GLY A 419 40.35 -1.63 -7.41
N LEU A 420 39.79 -1.74 -6.21
CA LEU A 420 40.22 -2.68 -5.16
C LEU A 420 39.39 -3.96 -5.16
N PHE A 421 38.09 -3.86 -5.43
CA PHE A 421 37.13 -4.95 -5.32
C PHE A 421 36.48 -5.22 -6.68
N PRO A 422 36.77 -6.36 -7.34
CA PRO A 422 36.39 -6.58 -8.73
C PRO A 422 34.88 -6.64 -8.99
N ARG A 423 34.07 -6.94 -7.97
CA ARG A 423 32.60 -6.97 -8.08
C ARG A 423 31.91 -5.65 -7.69
N VAL A 424 32.69 -4.60 -7.39
CA VAL A 424 32.19 -3.25 -7.12
C VAL A 424 32.27 -2.43 -8.39
N LYS A 425 31.18 -1.70 -8.72
CA LYS A 425 31.10 -0.84 -9.89
C LYS A 425 30.54 0.53 -9.55
N ASN A 426 31.19 1.58 -10.03
CA ASN A 426 30.72 2.93 -9.82
C ASN A 426 29.70 3.34 -10.87
N TYR A 427 28.64 3.99 -10.40
CA TYR A 427 27.67 4.65 -11.24
C TYR A 427 27.35 6.02 -10.68
N HIS A 428 26.86 6.89 -11.54
CA HIS A 428 26.35 8.19 -11.15
C HIS A 428 25.09 8.56 -11.94
N ILE A 429 24.31 9.47 -11.36
CA ILE A 429 23.22 10.10 -12.10
C ILE A 429 23.76 11.26 -12.92
N ALA A 430 23.54 11.23 -14.24
CA ALA A 430 24.03 12.24 -15.16
C ALA A 430 23.39 13.61 -14.90
N VAL A 431 24.24 14.63 -14.99
CA VAL A 431 23.91 16.03 -14.80
C VAL A 431 24.39 16.80 -16.03
N LYS A 432 23.57 17.70 -16.55
CA LYS A 432 23.94 18.59 -17.67
C LYS A 432 24.00 20.03 -17.18
N GLU A 433 25.15 20.66 -17.36
CA GLU A 433 25.32 22.08 -17.13
C GLU A 433 24.95 22.86 -18.40
N SER A 434 24.09 23.87 -18.24
CA SER A 434 23.70 24.78 -19.32
C SER A 434 23.85 26.22 -18.80
N GLY A 435 25.01 26.81 -19.07
CA GLY A 435 25.36 28.14 -18.54
C GLY A 435 25.50 28.13 -17.03
N LYS A 436 24.64 28.86 -16.32
CA LYS A 436 24.59 28.90 -14.83
C LYS A 436 23.59 27.92 -14.22
N GLN A 437 22.86 27.16 -15.05
CA GLN A 437 21.83 26.24 -14.59
C GLN A 437 22.29 24.78 -14.72
N VAL A 438 21.91 23.97 -13.73
CA VAL A 438 22.18 22.54 -13.68
C VAL A 438 20.88 21.79 -13.92
N ILE A 439 20.85 20.94 -14.94
CA ILE A 439 19.70 20.12 -15.31
C ILE A 439 20.01 18.67 -14.93
N PHE A 440 19.20 18.09 -14.05
CA PHE A 440 19.31 16.68 -13.68
C PHE A 440 18.68 15.83 -14.79
N LEU A 441 19.52 15.06 -15.51
CA LEU A 441 19.03 14.19 -16.59
C LEU A 441 18.33 12.94 -16.06
N ARG A 442 18.51 12.62 -14.76
CA ARG A 442 17.94 11.44 -14.07
C ARG A 442 18.29 10.10 -14.75
N LYS A 443 19.32 10.08 -15.61
CA LYS A 443 19.82 8.89 -16.32
C LYS A 443 21.08 8.38 -15.63
N LEU A 444 21.08 7.09 -15.30
CA LEU A 444 22.20 6.36 -14.73
C LEU A 444 23.30 6.19 -15.78
N ARG A 445 24.56 6.45 -15.39
CA ARG A 445 25.75 6.28 -16.21
C ARG A 445 26.84 5.61 -15.40
N GLU A 446 27.67 4.80 -16.08
CA GLU A 446 28.86 4.19 -15.48
C GLU A 446 29.90 5.24 -15.09
N GLY A 447 30.71 4.92 -14.09
CA GLY A 447 31.74 5.77 -13.52
C GLY A 447 31.28 6.55 -12.28
N GLY A 448 32.23 6.96 -11.46
CA GLY A 448 32.01 7.85 -10.32
C GLY A 448 32.18 9.33 -10.71
N VAL A 449 31.65 10.24 -9.89
CA VAL A 449 31.90 11.68 -10.04
C VAL A 449 32.98 12.12 -9.05
N ALA A 450 33.96 12.91 -9.53
CA ALA A 450 35.07 13.43 -8.72
C ALA A 450 34.75 14.72 -7.95
N HIS A 451 33.65 15.41 -8.26
CA HIS A 451 33.31 16.69 -7.65
C HIS A 451 31.90 16.70 -7.07
N SER A 452 31.75 17.35 -5.91
CA SER A 452 30.44 17.56 -5.29
C SER A 452 29.71 18.72 -5.96
N PHE A 453 28.41 18.54 -6.22
CA PHE A 453 27.57 19.59 -6.80
C PHE A 453 26.90 20.48 -5.74
N GLY A 454 27.36 20.43 -4.48
CA GLY A 454 26.69 21.11 -3.35
C GLY A 454 26.57 22.63 -3.54
N ILE A 455 27.66 23.28 -3.95
CA ILE A 455 27.67 24.72 -4.23
C ILE A 455 26.76 25.08 -5.40
N HIS A 456 26.68 24.20 -6.42
CA HIS A 456 25.79 24.39 -7.56
C HIS A 456 24.31 24.28 -7.17
N VAL A 457 23.97 23.34 -6.28
CA VAL A 457 22.61 23.23 -5.71
C VAL A 457 22.27 24.46 -4.87
N ALA A 458 23.22 24.97 -4.08
CA ALA A 458 23.04 26.20 -3.31
C ALA A 458 22.75 27.41 -4.24
N ARG A 459 23.43 27.49 -5.39
CA ARG A 459 23.15 28.50 -6.44
C ARG A 459 21.73 28.37 -7.01
N LEU A 460 21.28 27.14 -7.29
CA LEU A 460 19.91 26.88 -7.76
C LEU A 460 18.84 27.25 -6.73
N ALA A 461 19.14 27.05 -5.44
CA ALA A 461 18.26 27.44 -4.33
C ALA A 461 18.17 28.97 -4.13
N GLY A 462 18.91 29.76 -4.91
CA GLY A 462 18.88 31.22 -4.84
C GLY A 462 19.76 31.81 -3.73
N MET A 463 20.79 31.09 -3.29
CA MET A 463 21.75 31.62 -2.31
C MET A 463 22.46 32.88 -2.83
N PRO A 464 22.75 33.87 -1.96
CA PRO A 464 23.43 35.10 -2.35
C PRO A 464 24.77 34.83 -3.07
N PRO A 465 25.10 35.54 -4.15
CA PRO A 465 26.35 35.35 -4.89
C PRO A 465 27.60 35.42 -4.01
N GLU A 466 27.62 36.31 -3.03
CA GLU A 466 28.75 36.51 -2.12
C GLU A 466 29.04 35.26 -1.27
N VAL A 467 27.98 34.53 -0.88
CA VAL A 467 28.09 33.27 -0.12
C VAL A 467 28.63 32.16 -1.03
N ILE A 468 28.14 32.10 -2.27
CA ILE A 468 28.61 31.13 -3.27
C ILE A 468 30.09 31.35 -3.59
N ASP A 469 30.50 32.60 -3.84
CA ASP A 469 31.88 32.95 -4.14
C ASP A 469 32.82 32.67 -2.96
N ALA A 470 32.36 32.88 -1.72
CA ALA A 470 33.09 32.50 -0.52
C ALA A 470 33.23 30.97 -0.40
N ALA A 471 32.15 30.22 -0.61
CA ALA A 471 32.16 28.76 -0.56
C ALA A 471 33.09 28.16 -1.63
N GLU A 472 33.09 28.70 -2.86
CA GLU A 472 34.00 28.25 -3.92
C GLU A 472 35.47 28.49 -3.59
N ARG A 473 35.79 29.65 -2.98
CA ARG A 473 37.17 29.93 -2.52
C ARG A 473 37.62 28.95 -1.44
N THR A 474 36.76 28.65 -0.47
CA THR A 474 37.06 27.67 0.59
C THR A 474 37.24 26.27 0.02
N LEU A 475 36.36 25.84 -0.89
CA LEU A 475 36.46 24.52 -1.53
C LEU A 475 37.80 24.37 -2.27
N ARG A 476 38.21 25.37 -3.05
CA ARG A 476 39.50 25.37 -3.76
C ARG A 476 40.70 25.31 -2.81
N ALA A 477 40.60 25.88 -1.62
CA ALA A 477 41.65 25.81 -0.62
C ALA A 477 41.76 24.38 -0.05
N LEU A 478 40.62 23.76 0.30
CA LEU A 478 40.55 22.39 0.81
C LEU A 478 41.03 21.36 -0.23
N GLU A 479 40.65 21.51 -1.50
CA GLU A 479 41.11 20.64 -2.59
C GLU A 479 42.64 20.73 -2.80
N ARG A 480 43.23 21.92 -2.60
CA ARG A 480 44.69 22.13 -2.70
C ARG A 480 45.46 21.53 -1.52
N GLU A 481 44.86 21.49 -0.33
CA GLU A 481 45.45 20.82 0.83
C GLU A 481 45.40 19.30 0.69
N GLY A 482 44.33 18.75 0.09
CA GLY A 482 44.21 17.32 -0.20
C GLY A 482 45.09 16.78 -1.34
N THR A 483 45.63 17.62 -2.22
CA THR A 483 46.42 17.22 -3.40
C THR A 483 47.94 17.32 -3.23
N ARG A 484 48.46 17.66 -2.04
CA ARG A 484 49.91 17.63 -1.76
C ARG A 484 50.43 16.21 -1.47
N ALA A 485 50.51 15.38 -2.52
CA ALA A 485 51.47 14.28 -2.59
C ALA A 485 52.64 14.73 -3.50
N PRO A 486 53.92 14.48 -3.15
CA PRO A 486 55.04 14.98 -3.93
C PRO A 486 55.20 14.18 -5.24
N GLU A 487 55.20 14.89 -6.36
CA GLU A 487 55.72 14.38 -7.63
C GLU A 487 57.23 14.14 -7.51
N ALA A 488 57.64 12.89 -7.29
CA ALA A 488 58.97 12.41 -7.67
C ALA A 488 59.02 10.87 -7.74
N ALA A 489 59.68 10.39 -8.80
CA ALA A 489 60.17 9.02 -9.06
C ALA A 489 59.18 8.00 -9.67
N ARG A 490 59.21 7.92 -11.00
CA ARG A 490 59.09 6.65 -11.74
C ARG A 490 60.34 5.80 -11.49
N ALA A 491 60.18 4.57 -11.01
CA ALA A 491 60.89 3.37 -11.48
C ALA A 491 60.45 2.13 -10.67
N ASP A 492 60.05 1.11 -11.42
CA ASP A 492 60.06 -0.34 -11.18
C ASP A 492 59.55 -1.04 -9.91
N GLU A 493 58.88 -2.15 -10.21
CA GLU A 493 58.45 -3.34 -9.45
C GLU A 493 58.59 -3.37 -7.92
N GLY A 494 57.43 -3.61 -7.29
CA GLY A 494 57.33 -4.46 -6.10
C GLY A 494 57.18 -3.73 -4.75
N LEU A 495 56.09 -4.10 -4.09
CA LEU A 495 55.80 -3.96 -2.65
C LEU A 495 55.27 -2.63 -2.08
N GLN A 496 54.22 -2.85 -1.27
CA GLN A 496 53.92 -2.23 0.03
C GLN A 496 53.32 -0.82 0.07
N LEU A 497 52.01 -0.83 0.36
CA LEU A 497 51.38 -0.15 1.51
C LEU A 497 52.18 1.04 2.06
N SER A 498 51.84 2.23 1.58
CA SER A 498 52.20 3.48 2.24
C SER A 498 51.05 4.46 2.13
N PHE A 499 50.09 4.36 3.05
CA PHE A 499 49.22 5.50 3.40
C PHE A 499 48.69 5.46 4.85
N PHE A 500 49.24 4.58 5.69
CA PHE A 500 49.06 4.63 7.14
C PHE A 500 50.42 4.85 7.81
N GLN A 501 50.84 6.11 7.94
CA GLN A 501 51.71 6.51 9.05
C GLN A 501 50.86 7.39 9.96
N LEU A 502 50.36 6.78 11.03
CA LEU A 502 49.54 7.42 12.07
C LEU A 502 50.37 8.19 13.09
N ASP A 503 51.69 8.28 12.91
CA ASP A 503 52.56 9.20 13.63
C ASP A 503 53.75 9.47 12.69
N ASP A 504 54.01 10.74 12.34
CA ASP A 504 55.28 11.09 11.71
C ASP A 504 56.40 10.68 12.70
N PRO A 505 57.30 9.74 12.32
CA PRO A 505 58.32 9.23 13.24
C PRO A 505 59.16 10.35 13.85
N THR A 506 59.36 11.45 13.11
CA THR A 506 60.09 12.62 13.61
C THR A 506 59.30 13.39 14.66
N LEU A 507 57.99 13.61 14.43
CA LEU A 507 57.12 14.29 15.40
C LEU A 507 56.91 13.45 16.67
N SER A 508 56.84 12.12 16.55
CA SER A 508 56.71 11.22 17.68
C SER A 508 57.98 11.21 18.55
N ALA A 509 59.17 11.15 17.91
CA ALA A 509 60.45 11.25 18.60
C ALA A 509 60.62 12.58 19.35
N LEU A 510 60.29 13.70 18.70
CA LEU A 510 60.32 15.04 19.30
C LEU A 510 59.36 15.19 20.49
N ARG A 511 58.16 14.60 20.38
CA ARG A 511 57.17 14.61 21.46
C ARG A 511 57.67 13.84 22.68
N ASP A 512 58.30 12.69 22.46
CA ASP A 512 58.80 11.86 23.54
C ASP A 512 60.06 12.46 24.18
N GLU A 513 60.91 13.13 23.41
CA GLU A 513 62.06 13.91 23.92
C GLU A 513 61.62 15.09 24.80
N LEU A 514 60.57 15.82 24.40
CA LEU A 514 59.96 16.88 25.22
C LEU A 514 59.35 16.35 26.52
N LYS A 515 58.72 15.17 26.49
CA LYS A 515 58.16 14.54 27.70
C LYS A 515 59.23 14.07 28.67
N ALA A 516 60.39 13.66 28.17
CA ALA A 516 61.51 13.21 28.98
C ALA A 516 62.34 14.37 29.57
N ALA A 517 62.18 15.59 29.04
CA ALA A 517 62.92 16.77 29.52
C ALA A 517 62.36 17.29 30.85
N ASP A 518 63.19 17.30 31.90
CA ASP A 518 62.85 17.90 33.20
C ASP A 518 63.11 19.40 33.21
N LEU A 519 62.12 20.16 32.73
CA LEU A 519 62.19 21.62 32.60
C LEU A 519 62.46 22.36 33.92
N ASN A 520 62.21 21.75 35.08
CA ASN A 520 62.39 22.40 36.38
C ASN A 520 63.85 22.34 36.88
N ASN A 521 64.66 21.44 36.33
CA ASN A 521 66.06 21.25 36.71
C ASN A 521 67.05 21.56 35.57
N MET A 522 66.57 21.92 34.40
CA MET A 522 67.43 22.35 33.29
C MET A 522 67.87 23.80 33.45
N THR A 523 69.14 24.06 33.13
CA THR A 523 69.62 25.45 33.02
C THR A 523 69.04 26.10 31.75
N PRO A 524 68.86 27.44 31.73
CA PRO A 524 68.32 28.14 30.56
C PRO A 524 69.07 27.85 29.24
N LEU A 525 70.38 27.61 29.32
CA LEU A 525 71.19 27.27 28.15
C LEU A 525 70.86 25.87 27.60
N GLN A 526 70.64 24.89 28.48
CA GLN A 526 70.28 23.52 28.08
C GLN A 526 68.87 23.44 27.48
N ALA A 527 67.92 24.22 28.01
CA ALA A 527 66.58 24.33 27.43
C ALA A 527 66.64 24.97 26.03
N PHE A 528 67.50 25.98 25.85
CA PHE A 528 67.71 26.61 24.54
C PHE A 528 68.37 25.67 23.53
N ASP A 529 69.38 24.90 23.95
CA ASP A 529 70.05 23.91 23.09
C ASP A 529 69.10 22.77 22.68
N LEU A 530 68.23 22.31 23.59
CA LEU A 530 67.18 21.33 23.28
C LEU A 530 66.26 21.85 22.17
N LEU A 531 65.69 23.05 22.33
CA LEU A 531 64.83 23.66 21.31
C LEU A 531 65.54 23.88 19.98
N ARG A 532 66.83 24.25 20.00
CA ARG A 532 67.64 24.42 18.79
C ARG A 532 67.84 23.10 18.04
N ASN A 533 68.06 22.00 18.75
CA ASN A 533 68.22 20.68 18.15
C ASN A 533 66.90 20.19 17.55
N MET A 534 65.79 20.34 18.27
CA MET A 534 64.45 20.03 17.76
C MET A 534 64.11 20.81 16.50
N LYS A 535 64.47 22.11 16.46
CA LYS A 535 64.29 22.96 15.28
C LYS A 535 65.09 22.46 14.08
N LYS A 536 66.32 21.98 14.31
CA LYS A 536 67.18 21.41 13.28
C LYS A 536 66.65 20.08 12.74
N GLU A 537 66.09 19.22 13.60
CA GLU A 537 65.47 17.96 13.18
C GLU A 537 64.19 18.18 12.36
N LEU A 538 63.45 19.25 12.63
CA LEU A 538 62.29 19.69 11.85
C LEU A 538 62.65 20.46 10.57
N GLY A 539 63.94 20.77 10.34
CA GLY A 539 64.39 21.55 9.18
C GLY A 539 63.94 23.02 9.18
N LEU A 540 63.68 23.60 10.36
CA LEU A 540 63.16 24.97 10.55
C LEU A 540 64.24 26.03 10.81
#